data_AF-A0A2L2WKU3-F1
#
_entry.id   AF-A0A2L2WKU3-F1
#
_cell.length_a   1.000
_cell.length_b   1.000
_cell.length_c   1.000
_cell.angle_alpha   90.00
_cell.angle_beta   90.00
_cell.angle_gamma   90.00
#
_symmetry.space_group_name_H-M   'P 1'
#
loop_
_entity.id
_entity.type
_entity.pdbx_description
1 polymer ?
#
loop_
_entity_poly.entity_id
_entity_poly.type
_entity_poly.pdbx_seq_one_letter_code
_entity_poly.pdbx_strand_id
1 'polypeptide(L)'
;MGIMDVGFDLTHPTFYNSDFTDYRIGAFWDQIDRDTVGSVFPVGRDYRGKDEILGKQCSTDAALLSHGTHTLGIAAGSGAGGRYRGIAFESDICAVSNAVTKDIELIDSADIYKYTTATDALGFKYIFDYADSMDMPCVISFSEGYSPGFDSEDSLFCEYLNRICGQGHIIVTSAGNESLYIRHLPKPAGKQSAGSFVVCGDRMASFRALSDSPFTISLVGYGVSRDTVTISSADCIEDSVVSFHGDFPSSGQSVDIDVQRYHSAVYAGDTVYSITVRSAVPIGSDVPMALIIGGCQAEASLRAVSNAVFINGQADPSLSDAEPGHNILAPGCYPGLITVGATMHRPGFRNSRGEWIYTNDAGLAPGERAAYSSMGPVADGAVKPDVVAPGNNVISSYSSFYIEKNPDASDINSCVEFFDFGGRRYAWAADTGTSMAAPVVAGAVALWLQAVPTLTPADVMDVIRSTSRRRYASAHYPDNEYGYGEIDVHAGLLHLLGLTSVDGLGTDSPSRVSVEYSAGRLRLDFSGLRPAEVSVRVYALSGRQVFGSVVTTVEGAATDIALPPLSPGVYAVQIDCSGGGSVLIRV
;
A
#
# COMPACT_ATOMS: atom_id res chain seq x y z
N MET A 1 -14.57 0.29 -8.22
CA MET A 1 -13.41 -0.03 -7.36
C MET A 1 -12.83 -1.37 -7.77
N GLY A 2 -11.55 -1.39 -8.10
CA GLY A 2 -10.78 -2.59 -8.36
C GLY A 2 -9.95 -2.99 -7.16
N ILE A 3 -9.90 -4.27 -6.80
CA ILE A 3 -8.93 -4.81 -5.84
C ILE A 3 -8.26 -6.04 -6.44
N MET A 4 -6.94 -6.10 -6.34
CA MET A 4 -6.19 -7.33 -6.60
C MET A 4 -5.36 -7.64 -5.36
N ASP A 5 -5.63 -8.79 -4.75
CA ASP A 5 -5.15 -9.16 -3.41
C ASP A 5 -5.37 -10.68 -3.15
N VAL A 6 -5.24 -11.14 -1.90
CA VAL A 6 -5.28 -12.55 -1.49
C VAL A 6 -6.16 -12.79 -0.26
N GLY A 7 -6.98 -13.84 -0.28
CA GLY A 7 -7.84 -14.22 0.85
C GLY A 7 -9.13 -13.40 0.97
N PHE A 8 -10.05 -13.57 0.01
CA PHE A 8 -11.36 -12.94 -0.04
C PHE A 8 -12.48 -13.82 0.55
N ASP A 9 -13.24 -13.26 1.47
CA ASP A 9 -14.55 -13.74 1.91
C ASP A 9 -15.64 -13.02 1.12
N LEU A 10 -16.07 -13.63 0.00
CA LEU A 10 -17.06 -13.05 -0.91
C LEU A 10 -18.46 -12.98 -0.28
N THR A 11 -18.68 -13.68 0.84
CA THR A 11 -19.96 -13.68 1.57
C THR A 11 -20.06 -12.57 2.61
N HIS A 12 -18.97 -11.86 2.91
CA HIS A 12 -18.95 -10.84 3.95
C HIS A 12 -20.00 -9.74 3.68
N PRO A 13 -20.92 -9.44 4.64
CA PRO A 13 -22.05 -8.55 4.40
C PRO A 13 -21.67 -7.10 4.10
N THR A 14 -20.44 -6.69 4.39
CA THR A 14 -19.90 -5.37 4.00
C THR A 14 -19.87 -5.17 2.48
N PHE A 15 -19.92 -6.23 1.68
CA PHE A 15 -19.92 -6.15 0.22
C PHE A 15 -21.32 -6.02 -0.39
N TYR A 16 -22.34 -5.86 0.45
CA TYR A 16 -23.65 -5.36 0.05
C TYR A 16 -23.70 -3.83 0.16
N ASN A 17 -24.70 -3.21 -0.44
CA ASN A 17 -25.09 -1.83 -0.11
C ASN A 17 -25.58 -1.74 1.35
N SER A 18 -25.71 -0.52 1.87
CA SER A 18 -25.95 -0.29 3.31
C SER A 18 -27.29 -0.84 3.82
N ASP A 19 -28.27 -1.09 2.94
CA ASP A 19 -29.56 -1.69 3.29
C ASP A 19 -29.67 -3.19 2.95
N PHE A 20 -28.55 -3.79 2.52
CA PHE A 20 -28.40 -5.21 2.18
C PHE A 20 -29.26 -5.70 1.00
N THR A 21 -29.78 -4.81 0.17
CA THR A 21 -30.61 -5.16 -0.99
C THR A 21 -29.78 -5.61 -2.19
N ASP A 22 -28.63 -4.97 -2.42
CA ASP A 22 -27.78 -5.19 -3.58
C ASP A 22 -26.38 -5.67 -3.19
N TYR A 23 -25.91 -6.71 -3.86
CA TYR A 23 -24.54 -7.22 -3.74
C TYR A 23 -23.65 -6.50 -4.75
N ARG A 24 -22.50 -5.98 -4.32
CA ARG A 24 -21.70 -5.02 -5.09
C ARG A 24 -20.49 -5.62 -5.81
N ILE A 25 -20.12 -6.87 -5.55
CA ILE A 25 -19.08 -7.55 -6.34
C ILE A 25 -19.72 -8.09 -7.61
N GLY A 26 -19.42 -7.45 -8.74
CA GLY A 26 -19.98 -7.81 -10.05
C GLY A 26 -19.13 -8.83 -10.81
N ALA A 27 -17.82 -8.82 -10.58
CA ALA A 27 -16.87 -9.72 -11.21
C ALA A 27 -15.74 -10.10 -10.24
N PHE A 28 -15.34 -11.36 -10.28
CA PHE A 28 -14.26 -11.89 -9.46
C PHE A 28 -13.43 -12.91 -10.25
N TRP A 29 -12.12 -12.77 -10.29
CA TRP A 29 -11.22 -13.77 -10.88
C TRP A 29 -10.35 -14.40 -9.81
N ASP A 30 -10.50 -15.71 -9.60
CA ASP A 30 -9.64 -16.49 -8.71
C ASP A 30 -8.54 -17.14 -9.54
N GLN A 31 -7.32 -16.61 -9.52
CA GLN A 31 -6.20 -17.08 -10.35
C GLN A 31 -5.64 -18.43 -9.90
N ILE A 32 -5.97 -18.87 -8.68
CA ILE A 32 -5.50 -20.13 -8.09
C ILE A 32 -6.53 -21.25 -8.31
N ASP A 33 -7.82 -20.90 -8.39
CA ASP A 33 -8.89 -21.88 -8.54
C ASP A 33 -8.71 -22.76 -9.79
N ARG A 34 -9.14 -24.02 -9.67
CA ARG A 34 -9.03 -24.95 -10.78
C ARG A 34 -10.07 -24.62 -11.85
N ASP A 35 -9.59 -24.32 -13.05
CA ASP A 35 -10.47 -24.19 -14.20
C ASP A 35 -11.16 -25.53 -14.52
N THR A 36 -12.48 -25.53 -14.43
CA THR A 36 -13.35 -26.68 -14.70
C THR A 36 -14.34 -26.41 -15.83
N VAL A 37 -14.31 -25.19 -16.40
CA VAL A 37 -15.27 -24.74 -17.42
C VAL A 37 -14.60 -24.40 -18.75
N GLY A 38 -13.27 -24.41 -18.80
CA GLY A 38 -12.50 -24.11 -20.01
C GLY A 38 -12.50 -22.62 -20.31
N SER A 39 -12.14 -21.83 -19.30
CA SER A 39 -12.05 -20.38 -19.39
C SER A 39 -11.00 -19.94 -20.43
N VAL A 40 -11.10 -18.69 -20.88
CA VAL A 40 -10.12 -18.08 -21.79
C VAL A 40 -8.87 -17.59 -21.08
N PHE A 41 -8.85 -17.62 -19.74
CA PHE A 41 -7.75 -17.14 -18.92
C PHE A 41 -6.65 -18.21 -18.80
N PRO A 42 -5.37 -17.81 -18.72
CA PRO A 42 -4.25 -18.76 -18.70
C PRO A 42 -4.13 -19.54 -17.37
N VAL A 43 -4.75 -19.01 -16.31
CA VAL A 43 -4.80 -19.58 -14.97
C VAL A 43 -6.16 -19.29 -14.35
N GLY A 44 -6.54 -20.08 -13.35
CA GLY A 44 -7.68 -19.74 -12.53
C GLY A 44 -9.03 -19.90 -13.21
N ARG A 45 -10.04 -19.29 -12.58
CA ARG A 45 -11.40 -19.21 -13.09
C ARG A 45 -12.05 -17.87 -12.73
N ASP A 46 -12.75 -17.26 -13.69
CA ASP A 46 -13.58 -16.09 -13.43
C ASP A 46 -15.03 -16.45 -13.04
N TYR A 47 -15.63 -15.55 -12.28
CA TYR A 47 -16.97 -15.64 -11.72
C TYR A 47 -17.67 -14.30 -11.94
N ARG A 48 -18.87 -14.32 -12.53
CA ARG A 48 -19.61 -13.11 -12.87
C ARG A 48 -21.02 -13.12 -12.31
N GLY A 49 -21.39 -11.99 -11.72
CA GLY A 49 -22.70 -11.80 -11.11
C GLY A 49 -22.84 -12.46 -9.75
N LYS A 50 -23.86 -11.98 -9.02
CA LYS A 50 -24.11 -12.31 -7.62
C LYS A 50 -24.17 -13.82 -7.35
N ASP A 51 -24.90 -14.57 -8.16
CA ASP A 51 -25.17 -16.00 -7.88
C ASP A 51 -23.92 -16.86 -8.02
N GLU A 52 -23.08 -16.63 -9.03
CA GLU A 52 -21.83 -17.37 -9.22
C GLU A 52 -20.81 -17.03 -8.14
N ILE A 53 -20.65 -15.73 -7.84
CA ILE A 53 -19.67 -15.23 -6.86
C ILE A 53 -20.05 -15.69 -5.44
N LEU A 54 -21.32 -15.55 -5.04
CA LEU A 54 -21.79 -16.08 -3.76
C LEU A 54 -21.82 -17.61 -3.73
N GLY A 55 -21.97 -18.26 -4.87
CA GLY A 55 -21.82 -19.71 -5.01
C GLY A 55 -20.40 -20.19 -4.75
N LYS A 56 -19.38 -19.41 -5.14
CA LYS A 56 -17.96 -19.66 -4.82
C LYS A 56 -17.65 -19.42 -3.35
N GLN A 57 -18.37 -18.49 -2.70
CA GLN A 57 -18.27 -18.11 -1.29
C GLN A 57 -16.96 -17.41 -0.87
N CYS A 58 -15.80 -17.92 -1.26
CA CYS A 58 -14.49 -17.36 -0.92
C CYS A 58 -13.44 -17.70 -1.96
N SER A 59 -12.33 -16.95 -1.99
CA SER A 59 -11.17 -17.29 -2.81
C SER A 59 -10.51 -18.59 -2.35
N THR A 60 -9.75 -19.23 -3.23
CA THR A 60 -9.11 -20.54 -2.96
C THR A 60 -8.16 -20.50 -1.77
N ASP A 61 -7.52 -19.37 -1.53
CA ASP A 61 -6.57 -19.08 -0.45
C ASP A 61 -7.22 -18.49 0.81
N ALA A 62 -8.55 -18.28 0.85
CA ALA A 62 -9.24 -17.60 1.97
C ALA A 62 -9.17 -18.36 3.31
N ALA A 63 -8.75 -19.63 3.28
CA ALA A 63 -8.47 -20.43 4.47
C ALA A 63 -7.04 -20.21 5.02
N LEU A 64 -6.13 -19.68 4.21
CA LEU A 64 -4.73 -19.38 4.55
C LEU A 64 -4.52 -17.88 4.80
N LEU A 65 -5.33 -17.03 4.19
CA LEU A 65 -5.17 -15.58 4.13
C LEU A 65 -6.50 -14.86 4.32
N SER A 66 -6.45 -13.62 4.80
CA SER A 66 -7.60 -12.73 4.99
C SER A 66 -7.37 -11.32 4.42
N HIS A 67 -6.24 -11.10 3.76
CA HIS A 67 -5.69 -9.77 3.47
C HIS A 67 -6.61 -8.99 2.50
N GLY A 68 -7.05 -9.61 1.41
CA GLY A 68 -7.96 -9.05 0.41
C GLY A 68 -9.34 -8.72 0.95
N THR A 69 -9.85 -9.52 1.90
CA THR A 69 -11.10 -9.18 2.61
C THR A 69 -10.95 -7.87 3.40
N HIS A 70 -9.79 -7.66 4.01
CA HIS A 70 -9.49 -6.48 4.82
C HIS A 70 -9.27 -5.24 3.94
N THR A 71 -8.42 -5.33 2.93
CA THR A 71 -8.10 -4.23 2.02
C THR A 71 -9.31 -3.79 1.20
N LEU A 72 -10.12 -4.73 0.68
CA LEU A 72 -11.37 -4.40 0.00
C LEU A 72 -12.37 -3.73 0.94
N GLY A 73 -12.45 -4.16 2.20
CA GLY A 73 -13.27 -3.51 3.22
C GLY A 73 -12.87 -2.06 3.47
N ILE A 74 -11.57 -1.75 3.51
CA ILE A 74 -11.05 -0.38 3.70
C ILE A 74 -11.44 0.48 2.50
N ALA A 75 -11.25 -0.04 1.30
CA ALA A 75 -11.46 0.75 0.10
C ALA A 75 -12.95 0.98 -0.19
N ALA A 76 -13.78 -0.07 -0.05
CA ALA A 76 -15.14 -0.10 -0.60
C ALA A 76 -16.20 -0.80 0.29
N GLY A 77 -15.89 -1.23 1.51
CA GLY A 77 -16.86 -1.89 2.39
C GLY A 77 -17.97 -0.95 2.87
N SER A 78 -19.23 -1.39 2.87
CA SER A 78 -20.38 -0.61 3.39
C SER A 78 -20.37 -0.47 4.91
N GLY A 79 -19.50 -1.21 5.59
CA GLY A 79 -19.50 -1.36 7.04
C GLY A 79 -20.64 -2.26 7.53
N ALA A 80 -21.35 -2.94 6.62
CA ALA A 80 -22.58 -3.68 6.90
C ALA A 80 -23.59 -2.84 7.71
N GLY A 81 -23.81 -1.58 7.29
CA GLY A 81 -24.67 -0.62 7.98
C GLY A 81 -24.11 -0.08 9.31
N GLY A 82 -22.92 -0.54 9.73
CA GLY A 82 -22.24 -0.13 10.95
C GLY A 82 -21.19 0.97 10.75
N ARG A 83 -20.31 1.12 11.75
CA ARG A 83 -19.31 2.20 11.84
C ARG A 83 -18.01 1.96 11.05
N TYR A 84 -17.71 0.72 10.66
CA TYR A 84 -16.45 0.34 10.00
C TYR A 84 -16.59 0.39 8.48
N ARG A 85 -17.05 1.55 8.00
CA ARG A 85 -17.30 1.80 6.59
C ARG A 85 -15.99 2.17 5.88
N GLY A 86 -15.79 1.60 4.70
CA GLY A 86 -14.69 1.94 3.80
C GLY A 86 -14.86 3.32 3.16
N ILE A 87 -13.84 3.77 2.43
CA ILE A 87 -13.80 5.13 1.89
C ILE A 87 -14.83 5.33 0.76
N ALA A 88 -14.81 4.46 -0.26
CA ALA A 88 -15.73 4.47 -1.41
C ALA A 88 -16.82 3.40 -1.27
N PHE A 89 -17.54 3.43 -0.15
CA PHE A 89 -18.45 2.38 0.30
C PHE A 89 -19.73 2.16 -0.53
N GLU A 90 -19.98 3.00 -1.54
CA GLU A 90 -21.09 2.84 -2.50
C GLU A 90 -20.62 2.39 -3.88
N SER A 91 -19.31 2.23 -4.08
CA SER A 91 -18.77 1.82 -5.37
C SER A 91 -19.13 0.37 -5.72
N ASP A 92 -19.29 0.12 -7.02
CA ASP A 92 -19.26 -1.22 -7.60
C ASP A 92 -17.85 -1.82 -7.51
N ILE A 93 -17.77 -3.14 -7.32
CA ILE A 93 -16.54 -3.85 -7.02
C ILE A 93 -16.23 -4.88 -8.12
N CYS A 94 -14.97 -4.88 -8.56
CA CYS A 94 -14.35 -5.97 -9.30
C CYS A 94 -13.09 -6.40 -8.54
N ALA A 95 -12.90 -7.70 -8.34
CA ALA A 95 -11.81 -8.23 -7.56
C ALA A 95 -11.03 -9.35 -8.28
N VAL A 96 -9.74 -9.47 -8.00
CA VAL A 96 -8.88 -10.54 -8.46
C VAL A 96 -8.16 -11.14 -7.26
N SER A 97 -8.27 -12.45 -7.07
CA SER A 97 -7.41 -13.21 -6.17
C SER A 97 -6.18 -13.65 -6.94
N ASN A 98 -5.05 -12.99 -6.71
CA ASN A 98 -3.77 -13.38 -7.32
C ASN A 98 -3.07 -14.44 -6.47
N ALA A 99 -1.87 -14.85 -6.89
CA ALA A 99 -1.08 -15.83 -6.18
C ALA A 99 0.17 -15.21 -5.56
N VAL A 100 0.46 -15.57 -4.31
CA VAL A 100 1.69 -15.22 -3.61
C VAL A 100 2.46 -16.47 -3.19
N THR A 101 3.66 -16.29 -2.62
CA THR A 101 4.52 -17.40 -2.17
C THR A 101 3.82 -18.36 -1.20
N LYS A 102 2.83 -17.89 -0.42
CA LYS A 102 2.06 -18.74 0.49
C LYS A 102 1.06 -19.67 -0.21
N ASP A 103 0.75 -19.43 -1.48
CA ASP A 103 -0.20 -20.21 -2.26
C ASP A 103 0.46 -21.31 -3.10
N ILE A 104 1.78 -21.43 -3.05
CA ILE A 104 2.53 -22.43 -3.84
C ILE A 104 1.97 -23.84 -3.64
N GLU A 105 1.53 -24.18 -2.42
CA GLU A 105 0.95 -25.50 -2.12
C GLU A 105 -0.46 -25.70 -2.68
N LEU A 106 -1.15 -24.62 -3.06
CA LEU A 106 -2.48 -24.64 -3.66
C LEU A 106 -2.44 -24.75 -5.19
N ILE A 107 -1.27 -24.50 -5.79
CA ILE A 107 -1.06 -24.47 -7.23
C ILE A 107 -0.45 -25.81 -7.67
N ASP A 108 -0.93 -26.39 -8.78
CA ASP A 108 -0.30 -27.58 -9.34
C ASP A 108 1.16 -27.26 -9.68
N SER A 109 2.09 -28.11 -9.23
CA SER A 109 3.52 -27.96 -9.52
C SER A 109 3.84 -27.76 -11.00
N ALA A 110 3.03 -28.33 -11.90
CA ALA A 110 3.18 -28.18 -13.35
C ALA A 110 2.79 -26.78 -13.83
N ASP A 111 2.04 -26.01 -13.06
CA ASP A 111 1.50 -24.68 -13.40
C ASP A 111 2.19 -23.53 -12.67
N ILE A 112 3.02 -23.78 -11.64
CA ILE A 112 3.74 -22.74 -10.87
C ILE A 112 4.46 -21.72 -11.78
N TYR A 113 5.06 -22.19 -12.89
CA TYR A 113 5.78 -21.33 -13.83
C TYR A 113 4.92 -20.25 -14.51
N LYS A 114 3.59 -20.38 -14.47
CA LYS A 114 2.64 -19.40 -15.04
C LYS A 114 2.46 -18.18 -14.14
N TYR A 115 2.74 -18.31 -12.84
CA TYR A 115 2.54 -17.25 -11.85
C TYR A 115 3.77 -16.35 -11.81
N THR A 116 3.70 -15.27 -12.58
CA THR A 116 4.75 -14.26 -12.79
C THR A 116 4.10 -12.86 -12.78
N THR A 117 4.89 -11.81 -12.94
CA THR A 117 4.35 -10.43 -13.09
C THR A 117 3.38 -10.30 -14.26
N ALA A 118 3.45 -11.19 -15.27
CA ALA A 118 2.49 -11.23 -16.37
C ALA A 118 1.08 -11.62 -15.91
N THR A 119 0.97 -12.48 -14.89
CA THR A 119 -0.32 -12.87 -14.32
C THR A 119 -0.90 -11.73 -13.49
N ASP A 120 -0.06 -10.93 -12.83
CA ASP A 120 -0.49 -9.68 -12.19
C ASP A 120 -0.96 -8.64 -13.20
N ALA A 121 -0.21 -8.47 -14.29
CA ALA A 121 -0.57 -7.60 -15.41
C ALA A 121 -1.95 -7.96 -16.00
N LEU A 122 -2.23 -9.26 -16.17
CA LEU A 122 -3.53 -9.73 -16.62
C LEU A 122 -4.63 -9.46 -15.59
N GLY A 123 -4.34 -9.57 -14.29
CA GLY A 123 -5.28 -9.22 -13.22
C GLY A 123 -5.72 -7.76 -13.28
N PHE A 124 -4.78 -6.83 -13.44
CA PHE A 124 -5.11 -5.42 -13.63
C PHE A 124 -5.95 -5.16 -14.88
N LYS A 125 -5.59 -5.81 -15.98
CA LYS A 125 -6.37 -5.71 -17.22
C LYS A 125 -7.77 -6.28 -17.08
N TYR A 126 -7.95 -7.42 -16.40
CA TYR A 126 -9.28 -7.99 -16.15
C TYR A 126 -10.20 -6.98 -15.44
N ILE A 127 -9.67 -6.29 -14.43
CA ILE A 127 -10.42 -5.29 -13.67
C ILE A 127 -10.79 -4.08 -14.55
N PHE A 128 -9.84 -3.54 -15.32
CA PHE A 128 -10.10 -2.42 -16.21
C PHE A 128 -11.04 -2.79 -17.38
N ASP A 129 -10.84 -3.93 -18.01
CA ASP A 129 -11.74 -4.43 -19.07
C ASP A 129 -13.17 -4.63 -18.55
N TYR A 130 -13.34 -5.07 -17.30
CA TYR A 130 -14.65 -5.15 -16.66
C TYR A 130 -15.26 -3.75 -16.46
N ALA A 131 -14.49 -2.80 -15.95
CA ALA A 131 -14.97 -1.43 -15.76
C ALA A 131 -15.37 -0.75 -17.08
N ASP A 132 -14.57 -0.93 -18.14
CA ASP A 132 -14.87 -0.47 -19.50
C ASP A 132 -16.18 -1.10 -20.01
N SER A 133 -16.40 -2.40 -19.76
CA SER A 133 -17.64 -3.06 -20.16
C SER A 133 -18.89 -2.53 -19.45
N MET A 134 -18.69 -1.83 -18.32
CA MET A 134 -19.73 -1.18 -17.53
C MET A 134 -19.83 0.32 -17.78
N ASP A 135 -19.00 0.90 -18.66
CA ASP A 135 -18.88 2.35 -18.90
C ASP A 135 -18.54 3.14 -17.63
N MET A 136 -17.62 2.60 -16.82
CA MET A 136 -17.26 3.15 -15.51
C MET A 136 -15.76 3.46 -15.42
N PRO A 137 -15.37 4.58 -14.77
CA PRO A 137 -13.99 4.77 -14.37
C PRO A 137 -13.59 3.78 -13.27
N CYS A 138 -12.31 3.43 -13.22
CA CYS A 138 -11.77 2.47 -12.29
C CYS A 138 -10.45 2.93 -11.67
N VAL A 139 -10.37 2.76 -10.35
CA VAL A 139 -9.12 2.75 -9.62
C VAL A 139 -8.91 1.37 -9.00
N ILE A 140 -7.71 0.83 -9.15
CA ILE A 140 -7.29 -0.43 -8.56
C ILE A 140 -6.44 -0.14 -7.33
N SER A 141 -6.74 -0.80 -6.20
CA SER A 141 -5.79 -0.94 -5.09
C SER A 141 -5.01 -2.24 -5.25
N PHE A 142 -3.69 -2.17 -5.12
CA PHE A 142 -2.79 -3.31 -5.10
C PHE A 142 -1.89 -3.25 -3.86
N SER A 143 -2.09 -4.18 -2.93
CA SER A 143 -1.48 -4.11 -1.60
C SER A 143 -0.37 -5.15 -1.41
N GLU A 144 0.37 -5.41 -2.48
CA GLU A 144 1.47 -6.38 -2.54
C GLU A 144 2.69 -5.78 -3.25
N GLY A 145 3.83 -6.43 -3.12
CA GLY A 145 5.01 -6.03 -3.87
C GLY A 145 6.19 -6.98 -3.72
N TYR A 146 7.16 -6.79 -4.60
CA TYR A 146 8.40 -7.56 -4.62
C TYR A 146 9.61 -6.63 -4.75
N SER A 147 10.78 -7.11 -4.36
CA SER A 147 12.01 -6.37 -4.64
C SER A 147 12.30 -6.47 -6.15
N PRO A 148 12.42 -5.36 -6.90
CA PRO A 148 12.69 -5.38 -8.34
C PRO A 148 14.06 -6.00 -8.67
N GLY A 149 14.12 -6.77 -9.75
CA GLY A 149 15.35 -7.31 -10.36
C GLY A 149 16.08 -6.30 -11.25
N PHE A 150 15.37 -5.29 -11.76
CA PHE A 150 15.82 -4.33 -12.77
C PHE A 150 16.20 -4.96 -14.12
N ASP A 151 15.61 -6.12 -14.40
CA ASP A 151 15.75 -6.85 -15.65
C ASP A 151 14.66 -6.48 -16.67
N SER A 152 14.64 -7.17 -17.80
CA SER A 152 13.68 -6.92 -18.88
C SER A 152 12.23 -7.23 -18.50
N GLU A 153 11.98 -8.12 -17.52
CA GLU A 153 10.63 -8.42 -17.05
C GLU A 153 10.09 -7.21 -16.28
N ASP A 154 10.88 -6.64 -15.36
CA ASP A 154 10.54 -5.41 -14.64
C ASP A 154 10.27 -4.24 -15.60
N SER A 155 11.13 -4.07 -16.61
CA SER A 155 10.99 -3.01 -17.61
C SER A 155 9.70 -3.18 -18.42
N LEU A 156 9.42 -4.40 -18.89
CA LEU A 156 8.20 -4.70 -19.64
C LEU A 156 6.93 -4.52 -18.78
N PHE A 157 6.97 -4.96 -17.53
CA PHE A 157 5.88 -4.81 -16.59
C PHE A 157 5.61 -3.32 -16.29
N CYS A 158 6.67 -2.54 -16.05
CA CYS A 158 6.56 -1.09 -15.90
C CYS A 158 5.96 -0.41 -17.14
N GLU A 159 6.44 -0.72 -18.34
CA GLU A 159 5.89 -0.19 -19.59
C GLU A 159 4.41 -0.57 -19.78
N TYR A 160 4.06 -1.81 -19.46
CA TYR A 160 2.69 -2.29 -19.51
C TYR A 160 1.78 -1.49 -18.56
N LEU A 161 2.16 -1.35 -17.29
CA LEU A 161 1.40 -0.61 -16.29
C LEU A 161 1.19 0.85 -16.72
N ASN A 162 2.23 1.49 -17.25
CA ASN A 162 2.14 2.85 -17.80
C ASN A 162 1.19 2.97 -19.00
N ARG A 163 0.99 1.90 -19.78
CA ARG A 163 0.07 1.90 -20.92
C ARG A 163 -1.38 1.63 -20.54
N ILE A 164 -1.63 0.82 -19.52
CA ILE A 164 -3.00 0.52 -19.09
C ILE A 164 -3.56 1.58 -18.14
N CYS A 165 -2.69 2.34 -17.45
CA CYS A 165 -3.08 3.53 -16.71
C CYS A 165 -3.31 4.71 -17.67
N GLY A 166 -4.31 5.54 -17.36
CA GLY A 166 -4.70 6.66 -18.21
C GLY A 166 -5.98 7.34 -17.74
N GLN A 167 -6.72 7.92 -18.69
CA GLN A 167 -8.01 8.55 -18.41
C GLN A 167 -8.98 7.54 -17.80
N GLY A 168 -9.45 7.83 -16.59
CA GLY A 168 -10.39 6.99 -15.85
C GLY A 168 -9.79 5.69 -15.31
N HIS A 169 -8.50 5.43 -15.52
CA HIS A 169 -7.83 4.17 -15.20
C HIS A 169 -6.58 4.43 -14.37
N ILE A 170 -6.66 4.19 -13.06
CA ILE A 170 -5.61 4.52 -12.10
C ILE A 170 -5.25 3.30 -11.26
N ILE A 171 -3.96 3.11 -10.97
CA ILE A 171 -3.48 2.08 -10.04
C ILE A 171 -2.83 2.76 -8.84
N VAL A 172 -3.26 2.35 -7.65
CA VAL A 172 -2.72 2.74 -6.35
C VAL A 172 -2.08 1.53 -5.70
N THR A 173 -0.82 1.66 -5.28
CA THR A 173 -0.02 0.56 -4.75
C THR A 173 0.57 0.90 -3.39
N SER A 174 0.75 -0.11 -2.55
CA SER A 174 1.46 0.05 -1.28
C SER A 174 2.96 0.28 -1.53
N ALA A 175 3.63 0.99 -0.61
CA ALA A 175 5.07 1.23 -0.69
C ALA A 175 5.91 0.01 -0.27
N GLY A 176 5.35 -0.89 0.55
CA GLY A 176 6.05 -2.00 1.20
C GLY A 176 6.36 -1.72 2.68
N ASN A 177 6.77 -2.74 3.44
CA ASN A 177 6.98 -2.67 4.89
C ASN A 177 8.45 -2.91 5.30
N GLU A 178 9.40 -2.48 4.48
CA GLU A 178 10.82 -2.87 4.55
C GLU A 178 11.68 -1.97 5.44
N SER A 179 11.15 -0.87 6.00
CA SER A 179 11.94 0.12 6.77
C SER A 179 12.24 -0.27 8.22
N LEU A 180 11.73 -1.41 8.69
CA LEU A 180 12.14 -1.98 9.98
C LEU A 180 13.62 -2.43 9.99
N TYR A 181 14.22 -2.56 8.81
CA TYR A 181 15.57 -3.10 8.64
C TYR A 181 16.42 -2.21 7.74
N ILE A 182 17.70 -2.11 8.08
CA ILE A 182 18.70 -1.48 7.21
C ILE A 182 19.04 -2.49 6.11
N ARG A 183 18.76 -2.14 4.85
CA ARG A 183 18.95 -3.05 3.70
C ARG A 183 19.70 -2.42 2.53
N HIS A 184 20.16 -1.19 2.66
CA HIS A 184 20.90 -0.52 1.61
C HIS A 184 22.33 -0.23 2.07
N LEU A 185 23.29 -0.54 1.20
CA LEU A 185 24.71 -0.28 1.40
C LEU A 185 25.23 0.52 0.20
N PRO A 186 25.32 1.86 0.31
CA PRO A 186 25.86 2.71 -0.74
C PRO A 186 27.40 2.72 -0.73
N LYS A 187 27.98 2.69 -1.93
CA LYS A 187 29.41 2.81 -2.17
C LYS A 187 29.63 3.84 -3.30
N PRO A 188 29.65 5.14 -2.98
CA PRO A 188 29.81 6.19 -4.01
C PRO A 188 31.21 6.15 -4.64
N ALA A 189 31.32 6.68 -5.86
CA ALA A 189 32.60 6.91 -6.50
C ALA A 189 33.50 7.83 -5.64
N GLY A 190 34.81 7.59 -5.65
CA GLY A 190 35.80 8.27 -4.81
C GLY A 190 35.96 7.69 -3.40
N LYS A 191 35.02 6.86 -2.92
CA LYS A 191 35.18 6.11 -1.66
C LYS A 191 35.90 4.78 -1.93
N GLN A 192 36.94 4.46 -1.16
CA GLN A 192 37.74 3.25 -1.42
C GLN A 192 36.92 1.95 -1.20
N SER A 193 36.14 1.91 -0.13
CA SER A 193 35.28 0.79 0.23
C SER A 193 34.10 1.25 1.08
N ALA A 194 33.01 0.49 1.07
CA ALA A 194 31.89 0.63 2.00
C ALA A 194 31.51 -0.76 2.52
N GLY A 195 31.19 -0.89 3.81
CA GLY A 195 30.83 -2.18 4.38
C GLY A 195 29.94 -2.12 5.61
N SER A 196 29.24 -3.22 5.84
CA SER A 196 28.43 -3.47 7.03
C SER A 196 28.40 -4.97 7.33
N PHE A 197 28.05 -5.34 8.57
CA PHE A 197 27.73 -6.73 8.88
C PHE A 197 26.42 -7.13 8.22
N VAL A 198 26.33 -8.39 7.81
CA VAL A 198 25.12 -9.02 7.30
C VAL A 198 24.61 -10.01 8.34
N VAL A 199 23.30 -10.04 8.56
CA VAL A 199 22.63 -11.14 9.24
C VAL A 199 21.49 -11.65 8.36
N CYS A 200 21.39 -12.97 8.24
CA CYS A 200 20.27 -13.66 7.63
C CYS A 200 19.95 -14.90 8.46
N GLY A 201 18.72 -15.02 8.94
CA GLY A 201 18.27 -16.19 9.71
C GLY A 201 18.21 -17.48 8.89
N ASP A 202 18.23 -17.34 7.56
CA ASP A 202 18.26 -18.45 6.62
C ASP A 202 19.70 -18.83 6.22
N ARG A 203 19.80 -20.01 5.62
CA ARG A 203 21.03 -20.53 5.00
C ARG A 203 21.37 -19.86 3.66
N MET A 204 20.62 -18.84 3.27
CA MET A 204 20.75 -18.14 2.00
C MET A 204 20.47 -16.65 2.16
N ALA A 205 21.49 -15.83 1.95
CA ALA A 205 21.37 -14.37 1.88
C ALA A 205 21.46 -13.94 0.42
N SER A 206 20.59 -13.04 -0.03
CA SER A 206 20.60 -12.56 -1.40
C SER A 206 20.71 -11.04 -1.42
N PHE A 207 21.39 -10.53 -2.44
CA PHE A 207 21.61 -9.10 -2.64
C PHE A 207 21.52 -8.74 -4.11
N ARG A 208 21.20 -7.48 -4.40
CA ARG A 208 21.29 -6.90 -5.73
C ARG A 208 22.16 -5.66 -5.69
N ALA A 209 23.19 -5.62 -6.51
CA ALA A 209 24.02 -4.43 -6.67
C ALA A 209 23.75 -3.80 -8.04
N LEU A 210 23.48 -2.49 -8.07
CA LEU A 210 23.63 -1.69 -9.29
C LEU A 210 24.99 -1.04 -9.28
N SER A 211 25.69 -1.06 -10.41
CA SER A 211 26.99 -0.40 -10.54
C SER A 211 27.31 0.02 -11.96
N ASP A 212 28.02 1.14 -12.08
CA ASP A 212 28.47 1.72 -13.35
C ASP A 212 29.81 1.14 -13.85
N SER A 213 30.54 0.43 -12.98
CA SER A 213 31.90 -0.05 -13.22
C SER A 213 32.20 -1.30 -12.38
N PRO A 214 33.18 -2.14 -12.77
CA PRO A 214 33.57 -3.27 -11.94
C PRO A 214 34.06 -2.86 -10.53
N PHE A 215 33.55 -3.54 -9.52
CA PHE A 215 33.91 -3.45 -8.11
C PHE A 215 34.32 -4.83 -7.53
N THR A 216 34.78 -4.86 -6.29
CA THR A 216 35.05 -6.11 -5.55
C THR A 216 34.01 -6.35 -4.47
N ILE A 217 33.66 -7.60 -4.24
CA ILE A 217 32.84 -8.03 -3.10
C ILE A 217 33.74 -8.83 -2.17
N SER A 218 33.87 -8.37 -0.92
CA SER A 218 34.62 -9.08 0.10
C SER A 218 33.67 -9.54 1.21
N LEU A 219 33.66 -10.84 1.50
CA LEU A 219 33.05 -11.39 2.70
C LEU A 219 34.14 -11.58 3.76
N VAL A 220 33.90 -11.07 4.96
CA VAL A 220 34.85 -11.12 6.08
C VAL A 220 34.19 -11.85 7.25
N GLY A 221 34.73 -13.02 7.62
CA GLY A 221 34.29 -13.77 8.79
C GLY A 221 35.10 -13.36 10.02
N TYR A 222 34.42 -13.02 11.11
CA TYR A 222 35.03 -12.60 12.38
C TYR A 222 35.03 -13.77 13.38
N GLY A 223 35.77 -14.82 13.06
CA GLY A 223 36.01 -15.96 13.96
C GLY A 223 37.09 -15.67 15.01
N VAL A 224 37.88 -16.68 15.35
CA VAL A 224 39.06 -16.50 16.24
C VAL A 224 40.07 -15.49 15.64
N SER A 225 40.12 -15.42 14.31
CA SER A 225 40.82 -14.41 13.52
C SER A 225 39.89 -13.89 12.42
N ARG A 226 40.34 -12.88 11.66
CA ARG A 226 39.61 -12.41 10.48
C ARG A 226 40.02 -13.23 9.27
N ASP A 227 39.06 -13.91 8.65
CA ASP A 227 39.23 -14.54 7.35
C ASP A 227 38.50 -13.71 6.29
N THR A 228 39.05 -13.61 5.08
CA THR A 228 38.47 -12.78 4.02
C THR A 228 38.49 -13.50 2.69
N VAL A 229 37.34 -13.53 2.03
CA VAL A 229 37.14 -14.02 0.67
C VAL A 229 36.77 -12.81 -0.17
N THR A 230 37.52 -12.56 -1.25
CA THR A 230 37.25 -11.43 -2.16
C THR A 230 37.06 -11.94 -3.57
N ILE A 231 36.00 -11.49 -4.21
CA ILE A 231 35.68 -11.77 -5.62
C ILE A 231 35.64 -10.45 -6.40
N SER A 232 36.06 -10.50 -7.66
CA SER A 232 35.94 -9.36 -8.57
C SER A 232 34.67 -9.51 -9.41
N SER A 233 33.85 -8.47 -9.45
CA SER A 233 32.69 -8.41 -10.34
C SER A 233 33.09 -8.44 -11.83
N ALA A 234 34.35 -8.12 -12.16
CA ALA A 234 34.89 -8.24 -13.51
C ALA A 234 35.04 -9.70 -13.97
N ASP A 235 35.14 -10.64 -13.03
CA ASP A 235 35.24 -12.07 -13.32
C ASP A 235 33.86 -12.69 -13.62
N CYS A 236 32.78 -11.93 -13.40
CA CYS A 236 31.42 -12.37 -13.68
C CYS A 236 31.12 -12.25 -15.18
N ILE A 237 30.57 -13.32 -15.74
CA ILE A 237 30.19 -13.40 -17.15
C ILE A 237 28.72 -12.95 -17.28
N GLU A 238 28.44 -12.17 -18.32
CA GLU A 238 27.08 -11.71 -18.62
C GLU A 238 26.12 -12.87 -18.86
N ASP A 239 24.90 -12.72 -18.36
CA ASP A 239 23.78 -13.67 -18.49
C ASP A 239 24.12 -15.10 -18.04
N SER A 240 25.14 -15.23 -17.18
CA SER A 240 25.62 -16.50 -16.65
C SER A 240 25.81 -16.40 -15.15
N VAL A 241 25.53 -17.49 -14.44
CA VAL A 241 25.85 -17.62 -13.02
C VAL A 241 27.30 -18.06 -12.88
N VAL A 242 28.10 -17.27 -12.16
CA VAL A 242 29.47 -17.63 -11.77
C VAL A 242 29.49 -17.95 -10.28
N SER A 243 29.93 -19.16 -9.94
CA SER A 243 30.00 -19.64 -8.56
C SER A 243 31.42 -19.53 -8.02
N PHE A 244 31.55 -19.01 -6.80
CA PHE A 244 32.77 -18.90 -6.03
C PHE A 244 32.62 -19.67 -4.72
N HIS A 245 33.72 -20.20 -4.19
CA HIS A 245 33.75 -20.86 -2.89
C HIS A 245 34.58 -20.03 -1.91
N GLY A 246 34.06 -19.85 -0.70
CA GLY A 246 34.72 -19.10 0.36
C GLY A 246 34.87 -19.92 1.64
N ASP A 247 36.11 -20.12 2.08
CA ASP A 247 36.44 -20.79 3.33
C ASP A 247 36.80 -19.78 4.43
N PHE A 248 36.29 -19.98 5.65
CA PHE A 248 36.57 -19.17 6.84
C PHE A 248 37.11 -20.08 7.98
N PRO A 249 38.37 -20.56 7.90
CA PRO A 249 38.92 -21.58 8.80
C PRO A 249 38.87 -21.21 10.29
N SER A 250 38.98 -19.93 10.63
CA SER A 250 38.94 -19.43 12.02
C SER A 250 37.57 -19.56 12.68
N SER A 251 36.53 -19.75 11.86
CA SER A 251 35.15 -19.96 12.28
C SER A 251 34.64 -21.37 11.97
N GLY A 252 35.38 -22.13 11.15
CA GLY A 252 34.95 -23.42 10.63
C GLY A 252 33.77 -23.35 9.66
N GLN A 253 33.48 -22.17 9.11
CA GLN A 253 32.40 -21.96 8.15
C GLN A 253 32.93 -21.93 6.73
N SER A 254 32.07 -22.27 5.77
CA SER A 254 32.30 -22.04 4.35
C SER A 254 30.99 -21.59 3.69
N VAL A 255 31.12 -20.89 2.56
CA VAL A 255 30.00 -20.36 1.79
C VAL A 255 30.22 -20.60 0.30
N ASP A 256 29.12 -20.81 -0.41
CA ASP A 256 29.08 -20.75 -1.87
C ASP A 256 28.44 -19.43 -2.28
N ILE A 257 29.08 -18.72 -3.21
CA ILE A 257 28.67 -17.39 -3.67
C ILE A 257 28.36 -17.49 -5.14
N ASP A 258 27.10 -17.33 -5.51
CA ASP A 258 26.68 -17.23 -6.91
C ASP A 258 26.51 -15.76 -7.27
N VAL A 259 27.10 -15.35 -8.38
CA VAL A 259 26.91 -14.02 -8.95
C VAL A 259 26.42 -14.14 -10.37
N GLN A 260 25.23 -13.57 -10.63
CA GLN A 260 24.71 -13.38 -11.97
C GLN A 260 24.82 -11.90 -12.34
N ARG A 261 25.42 -11.62 -13.50
CA ARG A 261 25.60 -10.27 -14.06
C ARG A 261 24.71 -10.08 -15.27
N TYR A 262 23.96 -9.00 -15.34
CA TYR A 262 23.18 -8.62 -16.52
C TYR A 262 23.06 -7.10 -16.63
N HIS A 263 22.76 -6.59 -17.82
CA HIS A 263 22.47 -5.17 -18.01
C HIS A 263 21.15 -4.80 -17.35
N SER A 264 21.10 -3.63 -16.68
CA SER A 264 19.81 -3.12 -16.23
C SER A 264 18.95 -2.75 -17.45
N ALA A 265 17.72 -3.27 -17.50
CA ALA A 265 16.75 -2.86 -18.51
C ALA A 265 15.93 -1.63 -18.08
N VAL A 266 16.15 -1.16 -16.84
CA VAL A 266 15.45 0.00 -16.26
C VAL A 266 16.38 1.22 -16.21
N TYR A 267 17.67 1.03 -15.92
CA TYR A 267 18.64 2.13 -15.77
C TYR A 267 19.77 2.01 -16.79
N ALA A 268 19.70 2.84 -17.83
CA ALA A 268 20.65 2.82 -18.93
C ALA A 268 22.09 3.10 -18.45
N GLY A 269 23.00 2.17 -18.74
CA GLY A 269 24.42 2.30 -18.39
C GLY A 269 24.84 1.50 -17.16
N ASP A 270 23.89 1.09 -16.32
CA ASP A 270 24.18 0.30 -15.12
C ASP A 270 24.19 -1.20 -15.41
N THR A 271 25.04 -1.90 -14.66
CA THR A 271 25.08 -3.36 -14.59
C THR A 271 24.48 -3.81 -13.26
N VAL A 272 23.61 -4.81 -13.33
CA VAL A 272 23.03 -5.46 -12.14
C VAL A 272 23.84 -6.72 -11.82
N TYR A 273 24.10 -6.90 -10.53
CA TYR A 273 24.72 -8.09 -9.97
C TYR A 273 23.76 -8.70 -8.94
N SER A 274 23.15 -9.82 -9.31
CA SER A 274 22.40 -10.65 -8.36
C SER A 274 23.37 -11.58 -7.64
N ILE A 275 23.51 -11.40 -6.34
CA ILE A 275 24.50 -12.07 -5.51
C ILE A 275 23.75 -12.95 -4.51
N THR A 276 24.00 -14.25 -4.51
CA THR A 276 23.43 -15.19 -3.56
C THR A 276 24.56 -15.88 -2.79
N VAL A 277 24.55 -15.72 -1.47
CA VAL A 277 25.48 -16.38 -0.55
C VAL A 277 24.74 -17.52 0.14
N ARG A 278 25.24 -18.74 -0.02
CA ARG A 278 24.68 -19.97 0.58
C ARG A 278 25.66 -20.55 1.60
N SER A 279 25.12 -21.06 2.70
CA SER A 279 25.90 -21.65 3.79
C SER A 279 25.19 -22.87 4.37
N ALA A 280 25.93 -23.72 5.08
CA ALA A 280 25.34 -24.81 5.86
C ALA A 280 24.58 -24.32 7.11
N VAL A 281 24.88 -23.10 7.57
CA VAL A 281 24.32 -22.47 8.77
C VAL A 281 23.78 -21.08 8.45
N PRO A 282 22.91 -20.49 9.31
CA PRO A 282 22.49 -19.09 9.15
C PRO A 282 23.67 -18.13 9.03
N ILE A 283 23.54 -17.13 8.16
CA ILE A 283 24.65 -16.25 7.78
C ILE A 283 24.73 -15.09 8.78
N GLY A 284 25.91 -14.91 9.39
CA GLY A 284 26.18 -13.78 10.29
C GLY A 284 25.54 -13.87 11.69
N SER A 285 24.76 -14.91 11.98
CA SER A 285 24.08 -15.08 13.28
C SER A 285 25.03 -15.59 14.38
N ASP A 286 25.76 -16.69 14.11
CA ASP A 286 26.66 -17.30 15.10
C ASP A 286 28.05 -16.66 15.10
N VAL A 287 28.57 -16.42 13.89
CA VAL A 287 29.86 -15.78 13.67
C VAL A 287 29.60 -14.53 12.83
N PRO A 288 29.94 -13.32 13.33
CA PRO A 288 29.69 -12.09 12.59
C PRO A 288 30.37 -12.14 11.22
N MET A 289 29.62 -11.81 10.19
CA MET A 289 30.10 -11.75 8.82
C MET A 289 29.84 -10.37 8.26
N ALA A 290 30.86 -9.76 7.68
CA ALA A 290 30.73 -8.48 6.99
C ALA A 290 30.78 -8.66 5.48
N LEU A 291 29.99 -7.84 4.78
CA LEU A 291 30.05 -7.66 3.34
C LEU A 291 30.61 -6.28 3.06
N ILE A 292 31.68 -6.24 2.27
CA ILE A 292 32.40 -5.00 1.92
C ILE A 292 32.45 -4.89 0.39
N ILE A 293 31.97 -3.77 -0.12
CA ILE A 293 32.11 -3.39 -1.52
C ILE A 293 33.36 -2.50 -1.67
N GLY A 294 34.25 -2.84 -2.59
CA GLY A 294 35.52 -2.14 -2.81
C GLY A 294 35.70 -1.66 -4.26
N GLY A 295 36.57 -0.66 -4.44
CA GLY A 295 36.97 -0.17 -5.77
C GLY A 295 36.67 1.31 -5.93
N CYS A 296 37.67 2.17 -5.73
CA CYS A 296 37.51 3.62 -5.63
C CYS A 296 36.73 4.28 -6.78
N GLN A 297 36.90 3.79 -8.01
CA GLN A 297 36.29 4.41 -9.19
C GLN A 297 34.83 3.99 -9.43
N ALA A 298 34.39 2.85 -8.90
CA ALA A 298 33.04 2.35 -9.13
C ALA A 298 32.03 3.03 -8.21
N GLU A 299 30.87 3.42 -8.73
CA GLU A 299 29.69 3.62 -7.90
C GLU A 299 28.96 2.28 -7.78
N ALA A 300 28.60 1.87 -6.56
CA ALA A 300 27.83 0.66 -6.35
C ALA A 300 26.77 0.87 -5.26
N SER A 301 25.54 0.48 -5.56
CA SER A 301 24.42 0.51 -4.62
C SER A 301 23.92 -0.91 -4.40
N LEU A 302 24.27 -1.47 -3.23
CA LEU A 302 23.87 -2.83 -2.86
C LEU A 302 22.59 -2.81 -2.01
N ARG A 303 21.64 -3.67 -2.36
CA ARG A 303 20.40 -3.89 -1.61
C ARG A 303 20.33 -5.33 -1.15
N ALA A 304 20.14 -5.54 0.15
CA ALA A 304 19.77 -6.83 0.67
C ALA A 304 18.33 -7.15 0.22
N VAL A 305 18.14 -8.34 -0.33
CA VAL A 305 16.83 -8.89 -0.69
C VAL A 305 16.56 -10.14 0.16
N SER A 306 15.32 -10.62 0.16
CA SER A 306 14.84 -11.68 1.07
C SER A 306 15.03 -11.32 2.56
N ASN A 307 15.41 -12.29 3.39
CA ASN A 307 15.54 -12.17 4.83
C ASN A 307 16.90 -11.63 5.29
N ALA A 308 17.75 -11.17 4.37
CA ALA A 308 19.03 -10.56 4.72
C ALA A 308 18.85 -9.10 5.17
N VAL A 309 19.61 -8.71 6.19
CA VAL A 309 19.65 -7.33 6.74
C VAL A 309 21.08 -6.93 7.07
N PHE A 310 21.33 -5.62 7.09
CA PHE A 310 22.61 -5.06 7.52
C PHE A 310 22.57 -4.64 8.99
N ILE A 311 23.68 -4.86 9.69
CA ILE A 311 23.91 -4.41 11.07
C ILE A 311 25.21 -3.61 11.12
N ASN A 312 25.10 -2.30 11.35
CA ASN A 312 26.27 -1.43 11.42
C ASN A 312 27.06 -1.67 12.71
N GLY A 313 28.39 -1.71 12.59
CA GLY A 313 29.32 -1.60 13.71
C GLY A 313 29.37 -2.79 14.68
N GLN A 314 28.83 -3.97 14.31
CA GLN A 314 28.68 -5.12 15.21
C GLN A 314 30.02 -5.60 15.82
N ALA A 315 30.94 -6.14 15.00
CA ALA A 315 32.26 -6.61 15.47
C ALA A 315 33.41 -5.66 15.07
N ASP A 316 33.15 -4.70 14.19
CA ASP A 316 34.09 -3.68 13.75
C ASP A 316 33.32 -2.36 13.56
N PRO A 317 33.50 -1.36 14.45
CA PRO A 317 32.77 -0.10 14.37
C PRO A 317 32.99 0.68 13.06
N SER A 318 34.08 0.41 12.34
CA SER A 318 34.36 1.07 11.07
C SER A 318 33.47 0.60 9.92
N LEU A 319 32.81 -0.56 10.07
CA LEU A 319 31.87 -1.11 9.08
C LEU A 319 30.44 -0.72 9.45
N SER A 320 30.12 0.55 9.20
CA SER A 320 28.84 1.17 9.55
C SER A 320 28.26 1.98 8.38
N ASP A 321 28.51 1.55 7.15
CA ASP A 321 28.17 2.31 5.94
C ASP A 321 26.76 2.04 5.43
N ALA A 322 26.02 1.08 5.98
CA ALA A 322 24.66 0.79 5.54
C ALA A 322 23.66 1.83 6.09
N GLU A 323 22.63 2.14 5.31
CA GLU A 323 21.65 3.18 5.62
C GLU A 323 20.21 2.69 5.40
N PRO A 324 19.21 3.26 6.12
CA PRO A 324 17.81 2.95 5.90
C PRO A 324 17.29 3.61 4.60
N GLY A 325 16.22 3.05 4.03
CA GLY A 325 15.59 3.57 2.80
C GLY A 325 15.93 2.75 1.56
N HIS A 326 15.67 3.33 0.38
CA HIS A 326 15.79 2.66 -0.93
C HIS A 326 15.03 1.32 -1.04
N ASN A 327 13.89 1.25 -0.37
CA ASN A 327 13.20 -0.01 -0.10
C ASN A 327 11.73 0.00 -0.54
N ILE A 328 11.34 0.94 -1.40
CA ILE A 328 10.05 0.91 -2.11
C ILE A 328 10.01 -0.32 -3.03
N LEU A 329 9.01 -1.17 -2.86
CA LEU A 329 8.82 -2.39 -3.63
C LEU A 329 8.20 -2.11 -5.01
N ALA A 330 8.44 -2.99 -5.97
CA ALA A 330 7.70 -3.03 -7.23
C ALA A 330 6.29 -3.60 -7.00
N PRO A 331 5.25 -3.10 -7.69
CA PRO A 331 5.31 -2.09 -8.75
C PRO A 331 5.32 -0.64 -8.23
N GLY A 332 5.24 -0.39 -6.92
CA GLY A 332 5.24 0.95 -6.33
C GLY A 332 6.49 1.79 -6.56
N CYS A 333 7.60 1.19 -6.97
CA CYS A 333 8.79 1.91 -7.37
C CYS A 333 8.72 2.47 -8.80
N TYR A 334 7.78 2.00 -9.63
CA TYR A 334 7.67 2.41 -11.01
C TYR A 334 7.00 3.79 -11.15
N PRO A 335 7.37 4.56 -12.20
CA PRO A 335 6.65 5.78 -12.55
C PRO A 335 5.22 5.46 -13.00
N GLY A 336 4.33 6.45 -12.90
CA GLY A 336 2.95 6.36 -13.42
C GLY A 336 1.92 5.70 -12.49
N LEU A 337 2.36 5.05 -11.41
CA LEU A 337 1.50 4.56 -10.34
C LEU A 337 1.51 5.52 -9.14
N ILE A 338 0.42 5.50 -8.36
CA ILE A 338 0.34 6.22 -7.09
C ILE A 338 0.79 5.30 -5.97
N THR A 339 1.90 5.61 -5.32
CA THR A 339 2.53 4.78 -4.29
C THR A 339 2.28 5.36 -2.91
N VAL A 340 1.83 4.51 -1.98
CA VAL A 340 1.29 4.93 -0.69
C VAL A 340 2.11 4.39 0.48
N GLY A 341 2.68 5.29 1.27
CA GLY A 341 3.26 4.98 2.57
C GLY A 341 2.24 5.05 3.71
N ALA A 342 2.64 4.66 4.92
CA ALA A 342 1.75 4.55 6.07
C ALA A 342 2.06 5.55 7.19
N THR A 343 1.02 6.14 7.76
CA THR A 343 1.04 6.90 9.03
C THR A 343 0.39 6.12 10.17
N MET A 344 0.86 6.39 11.39
CA MET A 344 0.29 5.84 12.61
C MET A 344 -0.61 6.85 13.31
N HIS A 345 -1.93 6.72 13.15
CA HIS A 345 -2.90 7.53 13.92
C HIS A 345 -3.44 6.85 15.17
N ARG A 346 -3.39 5.51 15.19
CA ARG A 346 -3.94 4.69 16.28
C ARG A 346 -2.80 3.92 16.97
N PRO A 347 -2.40 4.30 18.20
CA PRO A 347 -1.30 3.65 18.92
C PRO A 347 -1.69 2.30 19.54
N GLY A 348 -2.96 1.94 19.51
CA GLY A 348 -3.48 0.65 19.96
C GLY A 348 -5.00 0.59 19.83
N PHE A 349 -5.58 -0.57 20.12
CA PHE A 349 -7.02 -0.80 20.01
C PHE A 349 -7.51 -1.77 21.10
N ARG A 350 -8.83 -1.78 21.34
CA ARG A 350 -9.45 -2.82 22.16
C ARG A 350 -9.91 -3.96 21.27
N ASN A 351 -9.49 -5.18 21.57
CA ASN A 351 -9.99 -6.36 20.89
C ASN A 351 -11.39 -6.76 21.41
N SER A 352 -11.96 -7.77 20.78
CA SER A 352 -13.27 -8.37 21.10
C SER A 352 -13.35 -8.98 22.51
N ARG A 353 -12.21 -9.25 23.16
CA ARG A 353 -12.13 -9.69 24.57
C ARG A 353 -12.04 -8.53 25.56
N GLY A 354 -12.02 -7.28 25.07
CA GLY A 354 -11.87 -6.07 25.88
C GLY A 354 -10.43 -5.77 26.29
N GLU A 355 -9.45 -6.52 25.78
CA GLU A 355 -8.03 -6.31 26.05
C GLU A 355 -7.49 -5.17 25.19
N TRP A 356 -6.61 -4.34 25.75
CA TRP A 356 -5.91 -3.31 25.00
C TRP A 356 -4.67 -3.90 24.33
N ILE A 357 -4.64 -3.84 23.00
CA ILE A 357 -3.52 -4.27 22.16
C ILE A 357 -2.72 -3.02 21.76
N TYR A 358 -1.43 -3.02 22.07
CA TYR A 358 -0.52 -1.95 21.68
C TYR A 358 0.05 -2.22 20.29
N THR A 359 0.37 -1.14 19.58
CA THR A 359 1.14 -1.22 18.33
C THR A 359 2.61 -1.49 18.64
N ASN A 360 3.32 -2.17 17.73
CA ASN A 360 4.77 -2.37 17.83
C ASN A 360 5.60 -1.09 17.57
N ASP A 361 4.95 0.05 17.27
CA ASP A 361 5.56 1.36 17.05
C ASP A 361 5.60 2.22 18.32
N ALA A 362 5.97 1.61 19.46
CA ALA A 362 5.97 2.29 20.75
C ALA A 362 6.88 3.53 20.74
N GLY A 363 6.27 4.72 20.86
CA GLY A 363 7.00 6.00 20.92
C GLY A 363 6.70 6.97 19.78
N LEU A 364 6.04 6.52 18.71
CA LEU A 364 5.55 7.43 17.67
C LEU A 364 4.35 8.25 18.17
N ALA A 365 4.31 9.52 17.80
CA ALA A 365 3.15 10.38 17.99
C ALA A 365 2.09 10.10 16.91
N PRO A 366 0.79 10.25 17.22
CA PRO A 366 -0.26 10.16 16.22
C PRO A 366 0.00 11.05 14.99
N GLY A 367 -0.13 10.47 13.80
CA GLY A 367 0.12 11.10 12.51
C GLY A 367 1.59 11.08 12.05
N GLU A 368 2.50 10.46 12.79
CA GLU A 368 3.87 10.20 12.31
C GLU A 368 3.90 9.03 11.33
N ARG A 369 4.87 9.04 10.42
CA ARG A 369 5.15 7.93 9.52
C ARG A 369 5.42 6.67 10.33
N ALA A 370 4.78 5.57 9.97
CA ALA A 370 4.98 4.29 10.63
C ALA A 370 6.40 3.76 10.38
N ALA A 371 7.04 3.16 11.39
CA ALA A 371 8.45 2.78 11.30
C ALA A 371 8.72 1.75 10.18
N TYR A 372 7.75 0.87 9.93
CA TYR A 372 7.85 -0.13 8.86
C TYR A 372 7.66 0.46 7.45
N SER A 373 7.03 1.62 7.29
CA SER A 373 6.67 2.15 5.98
C SER A 373 7.91 2.32 5.11
N SER A 374 7.95 1.67 3.96
CA SER A 374 9.06 1.82 3.01
C SER A 374 9.18 3.26 2.55
N MET A 375 10.41 3.67 2.25
CA MET A 375 10.79 5.01 1.87
C MET A 375 11.81 4.98 0.74
N GLY A 376 11.77 6.02 -0.07
CA GLY A 376 12.66 6.21 -1.19
C GLY A 376 14.09 6.61 -0.78
N PRO A 377 14.86 7.14 -1.74
CA PRO A 377 14.46 7.27 -3.14
C PRO A 377 14.39 5.90 -3.82
N VAL A 378 13.67 5.80 -4.94
CA VAL A 378 13.80 4.63 -5.82
C VAL A 378 15.16 4.65 -6.53
N ALA A 379 15.50 3.62 -7.30
CA ALA A 379 16.89 3.47 -7.78
C ALA A 379 17.36 4.57 -8.75
N ASP A 380 16.47 5.25 -9.48
CA ASP A 380 16.79 6.44 -10.30
C ASP A 380 16.85 7.75 -9.50
N GLY A 381 16.69 7.70 -8.17
CA GLY A 381 16.68 8.87 -7.31
C GLY A 381 15.31 9.55 -7.18
N ALA A 382 14.26 9.07 -7.87
CA ALA A 382 12.94 9.66 -7.76
C ALA A 382 12.35 9.49 -6.36
N VAL A 383 11.58 10.51 -5.94
CA VAL A 383 10.94 10.54 -4.63
C VAL A 383 9.72 9.62 -4.62
N LYS A 384 9.72 8.68 -3.67
CA LYS A 384 8.59 7.80 -3.32
C LYS A 384 8.60 7.57 -1.79
N PRO A 385 7.45 7.32 -1.14
CA PRO A 385 6.10 7.23 -1.71
C PRO A 385 5.61 8.59 -2.27
N ASP A 386 4.51 8.60 -3.02
CA ASP A 386 3.92 9.85 -3.49
C ASP A 386 3.12 10.53 -2.37
N VAL A 387 2.47 9.74 -1.54
CA VAL A 387 1.57 10.19 -0.48
C VAL A 387 1.59 9.19 0.66
N VAL A 388 1.21 9.62 1.85
CA VAL A 388 0.97 8.70 2.98
C VAL A 388 -0.49 8.72 3.42
N ALA A 389 -0.94 7.63 4.02
CA ALA A 389 -2.28 7.52 4.58
C ALA A 389 -2.27 6.67 5.87
N PRO A 390 -3.33 6.71 6.70
CA PRO A 390 -3.41 5.88 7.89
C PRO A 390 -3.25 4.39 7.56
N GLY A 391 -2.21 3.76 8.12
CA GLY A 391 -1.88 2.35 7.88
C GLY A 391 -1.75 1.49 9.13
N ASN A 392 -1.80 2.09 10.33
CA ASN A 392 -1.71 1.34 11.59
C ASN A 392 -3.07 1.05 12.23
N ASN A 393 -3.25 -0.20 12.64
CA ASN A 393 -4.43 -0.72 13.32
C ASN A 393 -5.73 -0.30 12.64
N VAL A 394 -5.76 -0.29 11.31
CA VAL A 394 -6.94 0.05 10.52
C VAL A 394 -7.96 -1.07 10.72
N ILE A 395 -9.16 -0.72 11.18
CA ILE A 395 -10.22 -1.70 11.44
C ILE A 395 -11.02 -1.89 10.16
N SER A 396 -11.11 -3.12 9.67
CA SER A 396 -11.84 -3.49 8.46
C SER A 396 -12.40 -4.92 8.57
N SER A 397 -13.10 -5.37 7.53
CA SER A 397 -13.66 -6.72 7.42
C SER A 397 -12.56 -7.78 7.47
N TYR A 398 -12.87 -8.93 8.05
CA TYR A 398 -11.95 -10.05 8.16
C TYR A 398 -12.61 -11.34 7.71
N SER A 399 -11.84 -12.23 7.08
CA SER A 399 -12.34 -13.46 6.47
C SER A 399 -12.84 -14.41 7.55
N SER A 400 -14.14 -14.72 7.49
CA SER A 400 -14.74 -15.71 8.37
C SER A 400 -14.22 -17.13 8.08
N PHE A 401 -13.82 -17.41 6.83
CA PHE A 401 -13.23 -18.69 6.42
C PHE A 401 -11.84 -18.91 7.02
N TYR A 402 -11.03 -17.84 7.08
CA TYR A 402 -9.74 -17.88 7.74
C TYR A 402 -9.89 -18.16 9.24
N ILE A 403 -10.79 -17.43 9.92
CA ILE A 403 -11.05 -17.62 11.35
C ILE A 403 -11.54 -19.04 11.64
N GLU A 404 -12.47 -19.55 10.85
CA GLU A 404 -13.02 -20.90 11.01
C GLU A 404 -11.95 -21.98 10.86
N LYS A 405 -11.02 -21.80 9.91
CA LYS A 405 -9.94 -22.75 9.68
C LYS A 405 -8.83 -22.66 10.73
N ASN A 406 -8.57 -21.47 11.27
CA ASN A 406 -7.42 -21.19 12.12
C ASN A 406 -7.82 -20.59 13.48
N PRO A 407 -8.73 -21.19 14.26
CA PRO A 407 -9.34 -20.56 15.45
C PRO A 407 -8.34 -20.16 16.55
N ASP A 408 -7.15 -20.76 16.54
CA ASP A 408 -6.08 -20.52 17.51
C ASP A 408 -4.95 -19.60 16.97
N ALA A 409 -5.09 -19.05 15.76
CA ALA A 409 -4.10 -18.16 15.17
C ALA A 409 -3.98 -16.86 15.98
N SER A 410 -2.74 -16.38 16.15
CA SER A 410 -2.45 -15.24 17.03
C SER A 410 -3.04 -13.92 16.54
N ASP A 411 -3.21 -13.77 15.22
CA ASP A 411 -3.80 -12.62 14.57
C ASP A 411 -5.31 -12.49 14.80
N ILE A 412 -6.01 -13.56 15.18
CA ILE A 412 -7.40 -13.50 15.64
C ILE A 412 -7.55 -12.61 16.88
N ASN A 413 -6.49 -12.44 17.67
CA ASN A 413 -6.49 -11.50 18.80
C ASN A 413 -6.66 -10.03 18.36
N SER A 414 -6.49 -9.73 17.06
CA SER A 414 -6.76 -8.42 16.46
C SER A 414 -8.23 -8.20 16.09
N CYS A 415 -9.08 -9.24 16.18
CA CYS A 415 -10.53 -9.10 15.99
C CYS A 415 -11.12 -8.18 17.07
N VAL A 416 -11.73 -7.07 16.66
CA VAL A 416 -12.32 -6.06 17.55
C VAL A 416 -13.77 -6.34 17.87
N GLU A 417 -14.50 -6.98 16.97
CA GLU A 417 -15.94 -7.20 17.08
C GLU A 417 -16.36 -8.38 16.20
N PHE A 418 -17.31 -9.18 16.68
CA PHE A 418 -17.93 -10.28 15.92
C PHE A 418 -19.42 -10.04 15.78
N PHE A 419 -20.00 -10.49 14.67
CA PHE A 419 -21.42 -10.37 14.40
C PHE A 419 -21.92 -11.49 13.48
N ASP A 420 -23.21 -11.82 13.57
CA ASP A 420 -23.83 -12.88 12.77
C ASP A 420 -24.62 -12.29 11.60
N PHE A 421 -24.49 -12.90 10.42
CA PHE A 421 -25.29 -12.57 9.24
C PHE A 421 -25.48 -13.81 8.37
N GLY A 422 -26.70 -14.07 7.90
CA GLY A 422 -26.98 -15.19 7.00
C GLY A 422 -26.57 -16.57 7.55
N GLY A 423 -26.58 -16.76 8.88
CA GLY A 423 -26.17 -18.01 9.53
C GLY A 423 -24.66 -18.22 9.66
N ARG A 424 -23.83 -17.22 9.31
CA ARG A 424 -22.37 -17.23 9.46
C ARG A 424 -21.91 -16.10 10.38
N ARG A 425 -20.83 -16.33 11.12
CA ARG A 425 -20.23 -15.36 12.04
C ARG A 425 -19.04 -14.68 11.36
N TYR A 426 -19.08 -13.35 11.31
CA TYR A 426 -18.06 -12.48 10.72
C TYR A 426 -17.34 -11.68 11.79
N ALA A 427 -16.23 -11.06 11.41
CA ALA A 427 -15.43 -10.24 12.30
C ALA A 427 -14.97 -8.94 11.64
N TRP A 428 -14.81 -7.92 12.47
CA TRP A 428 -14.00 -6.75 12.18
C TRP A 428 -12.65 -6.94 12.88
N ALA A 429 -11.54 -6.68 12.19
CA ALA A 429 -10.19 -6.83 12.74
C ALA A 429 -9.31 -5.62 12.43
N ALA A 430 -8.35 -5.35 13.32
CA ALA A 430 -7.38 -4.28 13.16
C ALA A 430 -6.06 -4.81 12.59
N ASP A 431 -5.67 -4.34 11.40
CA ASP A 431 -4.40 -4.72 10.76
C ASP A 431 -3.50 -3.50 10.54
N THR A 432 -2.21 -3.77 10.31
CA THR A 432 -1.17 -2.75 10.17
C THR A 432 -0.31 -3.03 8.94
N GLY A 433 -0.09 -2.02 8.11
CA GLY A 433 0.78 -2.09 6.95
C GLY A 433 0.52 -0.98 5.94
N THR A 434 1.46 -0.77 5.01
CA THR A 434 1.21 0.06 3.83
C THR A 434 0.09 -0.54 2.96
N SER A 435 -0.13 -1.85 3.07
CA SER A 435 -1.29 -2.57 2.53
C SER A 435 -2.65 -2.08 3.03
N MET A 436 -2.72 -1.47 4.22
CA MET A 436 -3.94 -0.85 4.74
C MET A 436 -4.03 0.63 4.33
N ALA A 437 -2.91 1.31 4.09
CA ALA A 437 -2.88 2.70 3.63
C ALA A 437 -3.25 2.84 2.15
N ALA A 438 -2.76 1.95 1.28
CA ALA A 438 -3.07 1.95 -0.15
C ALA A 438 -4.58 1.95 -0.47
N PRO A 439 -5.43 1.09 0.14
CA PRO A 439 -6.87 1.10 -0.11
C PRO A 439 -7.57 2.35 0.44
N VAL A 440 -7.01 3.06 1.42
CA VAL A 440 -7.53 4.38 1.83
C VAL A 440 -7.40 5.38 0.67
N VAL A 441 -6.23 5.44 0.05
CA VAL A 441 -5.96 6.32 -1.10
C VAL A 441 -6.73 5.87 -2.33
N ALA A 442 -6.81 4.56 -2.62
CA ALA A 442 -7.60 4.05 -3.74
C ALA A 442 -9.08 4.41 -3.60
N GLY A 443 -9.66 4.26 -2.41
CA GLY A 443 -11.02 4.72 -2.15
C GLY A 443 -11.19 6.23 -2.29
N ALA A 444 -10.21 7.03 -1.86
CA ALA A 444 -10.22 8.48 -2.09
C ALA A 444 -10.23 8.83 -3.58
N VAL A 445 -9.39 8.17 -4.38
CA VAL A 445 -9.35 8.33 -5.83
C VAL A 445 -10.66 7.90 -6.48
N ALA A 446 -11.36 6.88 -5.98
CA ALA A 446 -12.68 6.53 -6.50
C ALA A 446 -13.74 7.60 -6.23
N LEU A 447 -13.70 8.25 -5.06
CA LEU A 447 -14.57 9.41 -4.80
C LEU A 447 -14.24 10.57 -5.76
N TRP A 448 -12.95 10.77 -6.08
CA TRP A 448 -12.52 11.76 -7.06
C TRP A 448 -12.95 11.41 -8.49
N LEU A 449 -12.86 10.14 -8.89
CA LEU A 449 -13.35 9.65 -10.18
C LEU A 449 -14.87 9.76 -10.30
N GLN A 450 -15.62 9.64 -9.21
CA GLN A 450 -17.07 9.89 -9.22
C GLN A 450 -17.37 11.36 -9.60
N ALA A 451 -16.55 12.30 -9.15
CA ALA A 451 -16.71 13.72 -9.48
C ALA A 451 -16.16 14.06 -10.88
N VAL A 452 -15.03 13.46 -11.25
CA VAL A 452 -14.33 13.68 -12.53
C VAL A 452 -13.95 12.31 -13.10
N PRO A 453 -14.82 11.66 -13.91
CA PRO A 453 -14.56 10.30 -14.43
C PRO A 453 -13.34 10.18 -15.35
N THR A 454 -12.82 11.32 -15.81
CA THR A 454 -11.73 11.40 -16.78
C THR A 454 -10.37 11.67 -16.14
N LEU A 455 -10.21 11.55 -14.82
CA LEU A 455 -8.92 11.78 -14.18
C LEU A 455 -7.86 10.84 -14.73
N THR A 456 -6.68 11.38 -14.95
CA THR A 456 -5.47 10.63 -15.23
C THR A 456 -4.63 10.47 -13.96
N PRO A 457 -3.64 9.55 -13.92
CA PRO A 457 -2.69 9.49 -12.81
C PRO A 457 -1.96 10.81 -12.56
N ALA A 458 -1.68 11.60 -13.61
CA ALA A 458 -1.05 12.91 -13.49
C ALA A 458 -1.98 13.91 -12.77
N ASP A 459 -3.27 13.93 -13.10
CA ASP A 459 -4.24 14.78 -12.40
C ASP A 459 -4.34 14.42 -10.91
N VAL A 460 -4.34 13.11 -10.60
CA VAL A 460 -4.31 12.62 -9.21
C VAL A 460 -3.06 13.08 -8.47
N MET A 461 -1.89 13.01 -9.10
CA MET A 461 -0.64 13.52 -8.53
C MET A 461 -0.65 15.02 -8.32
N ASP A 462 -1.27 15.79 -9.21
CA ASP A 462 -1.41 17.24 -9.05
C ASP A 462 -2.34 17.60 -7.90
N VAL A 463 -3.42 16.84 -7.70
CA VAL A 463 -4.28 16.95 -6.51
C VAL A 463 -3.48 16.66 -5.24
N ILE A 464 -2.80 15.51 -5.18
CA ILE A 464 -1.96 15.11 -4.03
C ILE A 464 -0.92 16.18 -3.71
N ARG A 465 -0.20 16.70 -4.72
CA ARG A 465 0.80 17.76 -4.53
C ARG A 465 0.18 19.03 -3.94
N SER A 466 -1.04 19.35 -4.35
CA SER A 466 -1.71 20.61 -4.02
C SER A 466 -2.43 20.58 -2.68
N THR A 467 -2.87 19.41 -2.21
CA THR A 467 -3.82 19.32 -1.09
C THR A 467 -3.35 18.46 0.09
N SER A 468 -2.31 17.64 -0.06
CA SER A 468 -1.82 16.81 1.03
C SER A 468 -1.38 17.63 2.25
N ARG A 469 -1.70 17.12 3.43
CA ARG A 469 -1.35 17.74 4.72
C ARG A 469 0.12 17.50 5.02
N ARG A 470 0.86 18.59 5.19
CA ARG A 470 2.28 18.56 5.57
C ARG A 470 2.40 18.48 7.08
N ARG A 471 2.95 17.38 7.59
CA ARG A 471 3.12 17.15 9.03
C ARG A 471 4.04 18.19 9.68
N TYR A 472 5.12 18.56 8.99
CA TYR A 472 6.09 19.54 9.45
C TYR A 472 6.13 20.71 8.46
N ALA A 473 5.48 21.83 8.80
CA ALA A 473 5.36 22.98 7.90
C ALA A 473 6.71 23.56 7.42
N SER A 474 7.78 23.38 8.20
CA SER A 474 9.13 23.83 7.86
C SER A 474 9.96 22.83 7.05
N ALA A 475 9.48 21.60 6.86
CA ALA A 475 10.19 20.59 6.09
C ALA A 475 10.01 20.78 4.58
N HIS A 476 10.93 20.22 3.80
CA HIS A 476 10.83 20.19 2.35
C HIS A 476 9.87 19.08 1.92
N TYR A 477 8.99 19.38 0.95
CA TYR A 477 8.11 18.41 0.31
C TYR A 477 8.20 18.61 -1.21
N PRO A 478 8.19 17.53 -2.02
CA PRO A 478 8.12 16.14 -1.57
C PRO A 478 9.43 15.65 -0.92
N ASP A 479 9.33 14.66 -0.03
CA ASP A 479 10.47 13.95 0.55
C ASP A 479 10.28 12.42 0.46
N ASN A 480 11.33 11.66 0.73
CA ASN A 480 11.29 10.19 0.61
C ASN A 480 10.49 9.48 1.70
N GLU A 481 10.07 10.18 2.76
CA GLU A 481 9.36 9.59 3.89
C GLU A 481 7.85 9.77 3.79
N TYR A 482 7.41 11.00 3.51
CA TYR A 482 6.00 11.41 3.46
C TYR A 482 5.51 11.68 2.04
N GLY A 483 6.38 11.64 1.03
CA GLY A 483 6.01 12.07 -0.33
C GLY A 483 5.58 13.52 -0.31
N TYR A 484 4.40 13.83 -0.83
CA TYR A 484 3.79 15.16 -0.76
C TYR A 484 3.04 15.46 0.56
N GLY A 485 2.99 14.49 1.49
CA GLY A 485 2.30 14.59 2.77
C GLY A 485 1.19 13.55 2.93
N GLU A 486 0.38 13.72 3.97
CA GLU A 486 -0.76 12.83 4.22
C GLU A 486 -1.98 13.24 3.38
N ILE A 487 -2.65 12.26 2.78
CA ILE A 487 -3.78 12.52 1.87
C ILE A 487 -4.91 13.32 2.56
N ASP A 488 -5.38 14.37 1.89
CA ASP A 488 -6.61 15.08 2.26
C ASP A 488 -7.68 14.88 1.18
N VAL A 489 -8.59 13.95 1.45
CA VAL A 489 -9.63 13.54 0.51
C VAL A 489 -10.58 14.69 0.19
N HIS A 490 -10.95 15.48 1.20
CA HIS A 490 -11.93 16.56 1.06
C HIS A 490 -11.32 17.77 0.36
N ALA A 491 -10.13 18.20 0.79
CA ALA A 491 -9.42 19.27 0.10
C ALA A 491 -9.13 18.89 -1.36
N GLY A 492 -8.79 17.62 -1.62
CA GLY A 492 -8.62 17.08 -2.98
C GLY A 492 -9.89 17.19 -3.83
N LEU A 493 -11.04 16.81 -3.27
CA LEU A 493 -12.32 16.92 -3.98
C LEU A 493 -12.70 18.38 -4.25
N LEU A 494 -12.48 19.30 -3.30
CA LEU A 494 -12.69 20.72 -3.52
C LEU A 494 -11.76 21.28 -4.61
N HIS A 495 -10.50 20.82 -4.66
CA HIS A 495 -9.54 21.22 -5.70
C HIS A 495 -10.03 20.83 -7.08
N LEU A 496 -10.47 19.58 -7.26
CA LEU A 496 -11.01 19.06 -8.51
C LEU A 496 -12.27 19.81 -8.97
N LEU A 497 -13.09 20.25 -8.02
CA LEU A 497 -14.30 21.03 -8.30
C LEU A 497 -14.02 22.54 -8.48
N GLY A 498 -12.76 22.98 -8.41
CA GLY A 498 -12.37 24.39 -8.54
C GLY A 498 -12.77 25.28 -7.37
N LEU A 499 -13.07 24.69 -6.20
CA LEU A 499 -13.66 25.37 -5.05
C LEU A 499 -12.64 25.90 -4.04
N THR A 500 -11.38 25.49 -4.11
CA THR A 500 -10.32 25.92 -3.19
C THR A 500 -9.98 27.41 -3.28
N SER A 501 -10.39 28.08 -4.35
CA SER A 501 -10.19 29.52 -4.57
C SER A 501 -11.42 30.38 -4.20
N VAL A 502 -12.50 29.77 -3.72
CA VAL A 502 -13.75 30.49 -3.40
C VAL A 502 -13.63 31.21 -2.06
N ASP A 503 -13.78 32.52 -2.08
CA ASP A 503 -13.72 33.35 -0.88
C ASP A 503 -14.78 32.93 0.17
N GLY A 504 -14.30 32.66 1.39
CA GLY A 504 -15.13 32.28 2.52
C GLY A 504 -15.52 30.80 2.56
N LEU A 505 -14.95 29.95 1.71
CA LEU A 505 -15.06 28.49 1.79
C LEU A 505 -13.72 27.89 2.25
N GLY A 506 -13.70 27.25 3.42
CA GLY A 506 -12.54 26.56 3.95
C GLY A 506 -12.34 25.19 3.30
N THR A 507 -11.13 24.63 3.44
CA THR A 507 -10.80 23.28 2.93
C THR A 507 -10.87 22.19 3.99
N ASP A 508 -10.95 22.57 5.27
CA ASP A 508 -11.05 21.61 6.37
C ASP A 508 -12.47 21.03 6.45
N SER A 509 -12.58 19.71 6.57
CA SER A 509 -13.84 19.06 6.91
C SER A 509 -14.22 19.38 8.35
N PRO A 510 -15.52 19.50 8.67
CA PRO A 510 -15.99 19.64 10.04
C PRO A 510 -15.50 18.48 10.91
N SER A 511 -14.91 18.81 12.06
CA SER A 511 -14.39 17.79 13.00
C SER A 511 -15.40 17.40 14.08
N ARG A 512 -16.40 18.27 14.31
CA ARG A 512 -17.40 18.10 15.38
C ARG A 512 -18.80 18.53 14.98
N VAL A 513 -19.05 18.72 13.70
CA VAL A 513 -20.37 19.08 13.17
C VAL A 513 -20.75 18.07 12.09
N SER A 514 -21.84 17.35 12.27
CA SER A 514 -22.42 16.56 11.17
C SER A 514 -23.45 17.41 10.44
N VAL A 515 -23.55 17.17 9.12
CA VAL A 515 -24.41 17.92 8.21
C VAL A 515 -25.20 16.93 7.40
N GLU A 516 -26.51 17.03 7.47
CA GLU A 516 -27.42 16.23 6.66
C GLU A 516 -28.30 17.16 5.84
N TYR A 517 -28.43 16.87 4.55
CA TYR A 517 -29.40 17.54 3.69
C TYR A 517 -30.56 16.58 3.38
N SER A 518 -31.78 17.02 3.64
CA SER A 518 -32.98 16.28 3.26
C SER A 518 -34.16 17.22 3.06
N ALA A 519 -34.93 16.99 1.98
CA ALA A 519 -36.17 17.70 1.67
C ALA A 519 -36.07 19.24 1.78
N GLY A 520 -35.00 19.84 1.26
CA GLY A 520 -34.79 21.29 1.27
C GLY A 520 -34.29 21.86 2.60
N ARG A 521 -33.87 21.02 3.55
CA ARG A 521 -33.38 21.44 4.86
C ARG A 521 -31.97 20.91 5.13
N LEU A 522 -31.13 21.75 5.71
CA LEU A 522 -29.86 21.35 6.32
C LEU A 522 -30.07 21.13 7.81
N ARG A 523 -29.71 19.95 8.29
CA ARG A 523 -29.67 19.61 9.72
C ARG A 523 -28.22 19.57 10.18
N LEU A 524 -27.91 20.38 11.19
CA LEU A 524 -26.58 20.48 11.81
C LEU A 524 -26.59 19.87 13.22
N ASP A 525 -25.76 18.88 13.49
CA ASP A 525 -25.53 18.33 14.83
C ASP A 525 -24.11 18.62 15.30
N PHE A 526 -23.97 19.25 16.46
CA PHE A 526 -22.72 19.80 16.97
C PHE A 526 -21.94 18.86 17.91
N SER A 527 -22.33 17.59 18.05
CA SER A 527 -21.55 16.58 18.80
C SER A 527 -21.05 17.07 20.16
N GLY A 528 -21.94 17.68 20.94
CA GLY A 528 -21.67 18.22 22.27
C GLY A 528 -20.95 19.58 22.34
N LEU A 529 -20.68 20.24 21.20
CA LEU A 529 -20.29 21.65 21.17
C LEU A 529 -21.48 22.57 21.45
N ARG A 530 -21.17 23.81 21.87
CA ARG A 530 -22.16 24.85 22.22
C ARG A 530 -21.80 26.20 21.57
N PRO A 531 -21.74 26.29 20.23
CA PRO A 531 -21.50 27.57 19.58
C PRO A 531 -22.73 28.47 19.74
N ALA A 532 -22.59 29.65 20.34
CA ALA A 532 -23.71 30.57 20.55
C ALA A 532 -24.35 31.02 19.23
N GLU A 533 -23.51 31.28 18.22
CA GLU A 533 -23.91 31.61 16.86
C GLU A 533 -23.08 30.79 15.87
N VAL A 534 -23.69 30.40 14.76
CA VAL A 534 -23.06 29.65 13.68
C VAL A 534 -23.39 30.34 12.36
N SER A 535 -22.35 30.71 11.60
CA SER A 535 -22.55 31.20 10.24
C SER A 535 -22.55 30.01 9.28
N VAL A 536 -23.57 29.95 8.42
CA VAL A 536 -23.70 28.92 7.38
C VAL A 536 -23.79 29.61 6.03
N ARG A 537 -22.92 29.22 5.10
CA ARG A 537 -22.95 29.68 3.70
C ARG A 537 -23.01 28.49 2.77
N VAL A 538 -23.80 28.59 1.70
CA VAL A 538 -23.91 27.55 0.67
C VAL A 538 -23.46 28.14 -0.66
N TYR A 539 -22.57 27.43 -1.35
CA TYR A 539 -21.97 27.81 -2.62
C TYR A 539 -22.34 26.77 -3.68
N ALA A 540 -22.72 27.25 -4.87
CA ALA A 540 -22.80 26.40 -6.06
C ALA A 540 -21.40 26.10 -6.60
N LEU A 541 -21.23 25.06 -7.43
CA LEU A 541 -19.94 24.71 -8.03
C LEU A 541 -19.29 25.85 -8.86
N SER A 542 -20.09 26.80 -9.34
CA SER A 542 -19.59 28.04 -9.96
C SER A 542 -18.84 28.99 -9.01
N GLY A 543 -18.76 28.67 -7.71
CA GLY A 543 -18.23 29.54 -6.66
C GLY A 543 -19.21 30.62 -6.15
N ARG A 544 -20.37 30.78 -6.79
CA ARG A 544 -21.39 31.74 -6.36
C ARG A 544 -22.06 31.29 -5.06
N GLN A 545 -22.05 32.15 -4.04
CA GLN A 545 -22.85 31.97 -2.83
C GLN A 545 -24.35 32.04 -3.18
N VAL A 546 -25.08 30.97 -2.89
CA VAL A 546 -26.53 30.85 -3.13
C VAL A 546 -27.36 31.00 -1.86
N PHE A 547 -26.74 30.85 -0.68
CA PHE A 547 -27.38 31.06 0.62
C PHE A 547 -26.35 31.52 1.65
N GLY A 548 -26.78 32.31 2.62
CA GLY A 548 -26.00 32.70 3.79
C GLY A 548 -26.91 33.08 4.95
N SER A 549 -26.66 32.53 6.14
CA SER A 549 -27.40 32.86 7.35
C SER A 549 -26.53 32.71 8.58
N VAL A 550 -26.79 33.50 9.61
CA VAL A 550 -26.32 33.24 10.98
C VAL A 550 -27.47 32.62 11.75
N VAL A 551 -27.21 31.52 12.44
CA VAL A 551 -28.20 30.82 13.26
C VAL A 551 -27.73 30.74 14.70
N THR A 552 -28.64 31.04 15.62
CA THR A 552 -28.45 30.83 17.06
C THR A 552 -28.76 29.38 17.37
N THR A 553 -27.83 28.66 17.99
CA THR A 553 -28.07 27.27 18.36
C THR A 553 -28.84 27.18 19.68
N VAL A 554 -29.67 26.15 19.82
CA VAL A 554 -30.37 25.83 21.06
C VAL A 554 -29.70 24.62 21.70
N GLU A 555 -29.51 24.67 23.02
CA GLU A 555 -28.80 23.63 23.77
C GLU A 555 -29.39 22.23 23.55
N GLY A 556 -28.53 21.27 23.17
CA GLY A 556 -28.89 19.86 23.06
C GLY A 556 -29.74 19.47 21.85
N ALA A 557 -29.99 20.40 20.92
CA ALA A 557 -30.78 20.15 19.72
C ALA A 557 -29.95 20.32 18.44
N ALA A 558 -30.21 19.47 17.46
CA ALA A 558 -29.78 19.73 16.09
C ALA A 558 -30.43 21.02 15.58
N THR A 559 -29.71 21.78 14.76
CA THR A 559 -30.21 23.02 14.16
C THR A 559 -30.64 22.75 12.73
N ASP A 560 -31.94 22.97 12.44
CA ASP A 560 -32.48 22.86 11.08
C ASP A 560 -32.51 24.23 10.39
N ILE A 561 -32.02 24.27 9.16
CA ILE A 561 -31.97 25.46 8.32
C ILE A 561 -32.71 25.16 7.02
N ALA A 562 -33.80 25.88 6.76
CA ALA A 562 -34.50 25.79 5.49
C ALA A 562 -33.67 26.49 4.40
N LEU A 563 -33.35 25.77 3.33
CA LEU A 563 -32.69 26.34 2.16
C LEU A 563 -33.74 26.88 1.17
N PRO A 564 -33.39 27.91 0.38
CA PRO A 564 -34.19 28.29 -0.77
C PRO A 564 -34.28 27.11 -1.76
N PRO A 565 -35.28 27.08 -2.65
CA PRO A 565 -35.31 26.08 -3.71
C PRO A 565 -34.00 26.09 -4.51
N LEU A 566 -33.27 24.98 -4.46
CA LEU A 566 -32.02 24.78 -5.19
C LEU A 566 -32.27 23.83 -6.37
N SER A 567 -31.57 24.06 -7.47
CA SER A 567 -31.57 23.11 -8.59
C SER A 567 -30.86 21.83 -8.16
N PRO A 568 -31.29 20.65 -8.63
CA PRO A 568 -30.60 19.40 -8.34
C PRO A 568 -29.12 19.48 -8.70
N GLY A 569 -28.24 19.00 -7.81
CA GLY A 569 -26.79 19.11 -8.01
C GLY A 569 -25.99 19.07 -6.71
N VAL A 570 -24.68 19.29 -6.83
CA VAL A 570 -23.75 19.32 -5.68
C VAL A 570 -23.51 20.76 -5.25
N TYR A 571 -23.51 21.00 -3.93
CA TYR A 571 -23.24 22.29 -3.32
C TYR A 571 -22.24 22.15 -2.18
N ALA A 572 -21.42 23.19 -1.98
CA ALA A 572 -20.52 23.27 -0.84
C ALA A 572 -21.16 24.09 0.28
N VAL A 573 -21.17 23.54 1.49
CA VAL A 573 -21.68 24.20 2.70
C VAL A 573 -20.50 24.54 3.59
N GLN A 574 -20.29 25.82 3.88
CA GLN A 574 -19.36 26.30 4.87
C GLN A 574 -20.08 26.53 6.20
N ILE A 575 -19.49 26.05 7.29
CA ILE A 575 -19.98 26.21 8.66
C ILE A 575 -18.87 26.85 9.49
N ASP A 576 -19.05 28.12 9.86
CA ASP A 576 -18.09 28.81 10.73
C ASP A 576 -18.54 28.73 12.18
N CYS A 577 -17.87 27.82 12.90
CA CYS A 577 -17.88 27.73 14.34
C CYS A 577 -16.63 26.99 14.80
N SER A 578 -16.40 26.90 16.12
CA SER A 578 -15.40 25.99 16.66
C SER A 578 -15.73 24.55 16.21
N GLY A 579 -14.77 23.85 15.60
CA GLY A 579 -14.97 22.50 15.06
C GLY A 579 -15.81 22.43 13.76
N GLY A 580 -16.19 23.58 13.19
CA GLY A 580 -16.82 23.70 11.87
C GLY A 580 -15.82 23.50 10.73
N GLY A 581 -16.27 23.69 9.50
CA GLY A 581 -15.53 23.41 8.28
C GLY A 581 -16.46 23.44 7.06
N SER A 582 -16.01 22.86 5.95
CA SER A 582 -16.82 22.73 4.75
C SER A 582 -17.21 21.28 4.45
N VAL A 583 -18.38 21.09 3.85
CA VAL A 583 -18.87 19.78 3.41
C VAL A 583 -19.59 19.92 2.07
N LEU A 584 -19.59 18.86 1.27
CA LEU A 584 -20.41 18.79 0.06
C LEU A 584 -21.73 18.10 0.36
N ILE A 585 -22.82 18.67 -0.16
CA ILE A 585 -24.16 18.08 -0.11
C ILE A 585 -24.65 17.82 -1.53
N ARG A 586 -25.47 16.77 -1.68
CA ARG A 586 -26.24 16.52 -2.90
C ARG A 586 -27.69 16.95 -2.68
N VAL A 587 -28.16 17.84 -3.54
CA VAL A 587 -29.53 18.41 -3.53
C VAL A 587 -30.40 17.75 -4.58
#